data_AF-A0A8F4FV33-F1
#
_entry.id   AF-A0A8F4FV33-F1
#
_cell.length_a   1.000
_cell.length_b   1.000
_cell.length_c   1.000
_cell.angle_alpha   90.00
_cell.angle_beta   90.00
_cell.angle_gamma   90.00
#
_symmetry.space_group_name_H-M   'P 1'
#
loop_
_entity.id
_entity.type
_entity.pdbx_description
1 polymer ?
#
loop_
_entity_poly.entity_id
_entity_poly.type
_entity_poly.pdbx_seq_one_letter_code
_entity_poly.pdbx_strand_id
1 'polypeptide(L)'
;MSLPPLDLTLPTDQLRILPWPDPVIDDQGHELRSGYVERFWLPILGPTTLFFLRRVAAGLDESPEGFDLPVLDTARGLGLGVRGGRNAPFLRAIARSMTFNISRFDGERTLEVRRHLAPLNRTKVERLPPQLQDEHTTWQRESARHPTVEQHRRRARRLALSLAELGEADESIEHQLHRWGLHPALAHDALRWARDRQTTPAALVAADLPRPSAVRPIPPPPPVAPGAAARSGRPSPSWPPASPPPPNRSIAPARGTSLPPTGDAA
;
A
#
# COMPACT_ATOMS: atom_id res chain seq x y z
N MET A 1 -13.71 -6.17 5.78
CA MET A 1 -13.68 -5.73 7.19
C MET A 1 -13.75 -4.21 7.20
N SER A 2 -14.92 -3.64 7.56
CA SER A 2 -15.02 -2.19 7.77
C SER A 2 -14.25 -1.83 9.03
N LEU A 3 -13.29 -0.90 8.91
CA LEU A 3 -12.72 -0.24 10.07
C LEU A 3 -13.88 0.41 10.86
N PRO A 4 -13.92 0.28 12.19
CA PRO A 4 -14.90 1.00 12.98
C PRO A 4 -14.77 2.51 12.66
N PRO A 5 -15.90 3.25 12.63
CA PRO A 5 -15.83 4.70 12.50
C PRO A 5 -14.93 5.23 13.61
N LEU A 6 -13.79 5.81 13.23
CA LEU A 6 -12.87 6.41 14.18
C LEU A 6 -13.61 7.57 14.86
N ASP A 7 -14.07 7.32 16.08
CA ASP A 7 -14.56 8.37 16.95
C ASP A 7 -13.32 9.05 17.54
N LEU A 8 -12.70 9.91 16.73
CA LEU A 8 -11.54 10.71 17.13
C LEU A 8 -12.01 11.88 18.01
N THR A 9 -12.78 11.59 19.04
CA THR A 9 -12.86 12.44 20.23
C THR A 9 -11.61 12.13 21.04
N LEU A 10 -10.45 12.61 20.58
CA LEU A 10 -9.19 12.39 21.29
C LEU A 10 -9.38 12.85 22.75
N PRO A 11 -9.42 11.94 23.74
CA PRO A 11 -9.85 12.30 25.10
C PRO A 11 -8.80 13.15 25.84
N THR A 12 -7.63 13.37 25.23
CA THR A 12 -6.59 14.27 25.75
C THR A 12 -5.77 14.86 24.63
N ASP A 13 -5.13 15.99 24.91
CA ASP A 13 -4.29 16.78 24.00
C ASP A 13 -3.06 16.06 23.43
N GLN A 14 -2.81 14.80 23.81
CA GLN A 14 -1.63 14.03 23.43
C GLN A 14 -1.96 12.67 22.83
N LEU A 15 -1.18 12.31 21.82
CA LEU A 15 -1.22 11.06 21.08
C LEU A 15 0.17 10.39 21.14
N ARG A 16 0.26 9.16 21.63
CA ARG A 16 1.52 8.40 21.64
C ARG A 16 1.82 7.96 20.22
N ILE A 17 3.00 8.27 19.71
CA ILE A 17 3.48 7.84 18.39
C ILE A 17 4.53 6.75 18.58
N LEU A 18 4.32 5.60 17.94
CA LEU A 18 5.28 4.49 17.92
C LEU A 18 5.69 4.16 16.48
N PRO A 19 6.91 3.62 16.26
CA PRO A 19 7.29 3.10 14.95
C PRO A 19 6.47 1.84 14.62
N TRP A 20 5.99 1.75 13.38
CA TRP A 20 5.42 0.51 12.84
C TRP A 20 6.39 -0.10 11.83
N PRO A 21 7.23 -1.07 12.23
CA PRO A 21 8.14 -1.72 11.30
C PRO A 21 7.37 -2.60 10.31
N ASP A 22 7.73 -2.49 9.03
CA ASP A 22 7.31 -3.37 7.96
C ASP A 22 8.57 -3.79 7.18
N PRO A 23 9.11 -5.00 7.39
CA PRO A 23 10.42 -5.39 6.87
C PRO A 23 10.49 -5.40 5.34
N VAL A 24 9.34 -5.43 4.65
CA VAL A 24 9.28 -5.35 3.19
C VAL A 24 9.33 -3.90 2.74
N ILE A 25 8.51 -3.03 3.35
CA ILE A 25 8.45 -1.61 2.96
C ILE A 25 9.64 -0.82 3.48
N ASP A 26 10.15 -1.12 4.67
CA ASP A 26 11.31 -0.43 5.23
C ASP A 26 12.56 -0.61 4.38
N ASP A 27 12.59 -1.64 3.55
CA ASP A 27 13.69 -1.89 2.64
C ASP A 27 13.42 -1.49 1.19
N GLN A 28 12.23 -1.79 0.66
CA GLN A 28 11.91 -1.54 -0.75
C GLN A 28 11.17 -0.21 -0.96
N GLY A 29 10.81 0.45 0.11
CA GLY A 29 10.07 1.69 0.11
C GLY A 29 10.94 2.94 0.05
N HIS A 30 10.25 4.07 0.08
CA HIS A 30 10.83 5.39 0.13
C HIS A 30 10.54 6.01 1.49
N GLU A 31 11.56 6.59 2.10
CA GLU A 31 11.42 7.30 3.38
C GLU A 31 10.36 8.41 3.24
N LEU A 32 9.56 8.64 4.29
CA LEU A 32 8.51 9.66 4.32
C LEU A 32 8.99 11.06 3.93
N ARG A 33 10.27 11.39 4.15
CA ARG A 33 10.86 12.68 3.83
C ARG A 33 11.51 12.77 2.45
N SER A 34 11.57 11.66 1.71
CA SER A 34 12.23 11.58 0.41
C SER A 34 11.52 12.43 -0.65
N GLY A 35 12.29 12.86 -1.66
CA GLY A 35 11.76 13.57 -2.82
C GLY A 35 10.75 12.73 -3.62
N TYR A 36 10.90 11.40 -3.63
CA TYR A 36 9.92 10.50 -4.25
C TYR A 36 8.53 10.62 -3.61
N VAL A 37 8.49 10.57 -2.27
CA VAL A 37 7.23 10.67 -1.53
C VAL A 37 6.62 12.05 -1.71
N GLU A 38 7.43 13.11 -1.65
CA GLU A 38 6.94 14.46 -1.90
C GLU A 38 6.39 14.64 -3.32
N ARG A 39 7.08 14.14 -4.35
CA ARG A 39 6.67 14.33 -5.74
C ARG A 39 5.44 13.52 -6.12
N PHE A 40 5.39 12.24 -5.74
CA PHE A 40 4.40 11.30 -6.26
C PHE A 40 3.29 10.96 -5.26
N TRP A 41 3.56 10.96 -3.96
CA TRP A 41 2.54 10.67 -2.95
C TRP A 41 1.76 11.92 -2.53
N LEU A 42 2.29 13.14 -2.70
CA LEU A 42 1.57 14.38 -2.33
C LEU A 42 0.18 14.51 -2.99
N PRO A 43 -0.02 14.28 -4.30
CA PRO A 43 -1.35 14.35 -4.90
C PRO A 43 -2.34 13.31 -4.34
N ILE A 44 -1.83 12.22 -3.78
CA ILE A 44 -2.63 11.10 -3.25
C ILE A 44 -2.94 11.31 -1.77
N LEU A 45 -1.96 11.71 -0.96
CA LEU A 45 -2.12 11.90 0.48
C LEU A 45 -2.68 13.28 0.84
N GLY A 46 -2.43 14.28 -0.01
CA GLY A 46 -2.68 15.67 0.29
C GLY A 46 -1.58 16.29 1.17
N PRO A 47 -1.43 17.63 1.12
CA PRO A 47 -0.32 18.33 1.75
C PRO A 47 -0.31 18.14 3.26
N THR A 48 -1.46 18.26 3.92
CA THR A 48 -1.55 18.16 5.38
C THR A 48 -1.11 16.79 5.90
N THR A 49 -1.60 15.71 5.28
CA THR A 49 -1.21 14.33 5.64
C THR A 49 0.28 14.12 5.43
N LEU A 50 0.83 14.60 4.31
CA LEU A 50 2.24 14.44 4.03
C LEU A 50 3.11 15.16 5.06
N PHE A 51 2.84 16.43 5.36
CA PHE A 51 3.63 17.19 6.33
C PHE A 51 3.48 16.66 7.76
N PHE A 52 2.29 16.17 8.13
CA PHE A 52 2.10 15.43 9.39
C PHE A 52 3.03 14.22 9.46
N LEU A 53 3.06 13.38 8.42
CA LEU A 53 3.92 12.19 8.38
C LEU A 53 5.41 12.56 8.41
N ARG A 54 5.83 13.63 7.74
CA ARG A 54 7.22 14.12 7.79
C ARG A 54 7.62 14.57 9.20
N ARG A 55 6.71 15.22 9.94
CA ARG A 55 6.95 15.60 11.34
C ARG A 55 7.03 14.38 12.26
N VAL A 56 6.18 13.39 12.04
CA VAL A 56 6.26 12.10 12.74
C VAL A 56 7.59 11.42 12.47
N ALA A 57 8.05 11.38 11.21
CA ALA A 57 9.34 10.80 10.87
C ALA A 57 10.49 11.49 11.60
N ALA A 58 10.49 12.83 11.66
CA ALA A 58 11.50 13.59 12.42
C ALA A 58 11.46 13.27 13.93
N GLY A 59 10.26 13.21 14.53
CA GLY A 59 10.14 12.84 15.95
C GLY A 59 10.60 11.41 16.24
N LEU A 60 10.41 10.47 15.30
CA LEU A 60 10.92 9.10 15.41
C LEU A 60 12.42 8.98 15.15
N ASP A 61 13.06 9.96 14.48
CA ASP A 61 14.52 10.05 14.42
C ASP A 61 15.09 10.47 15.78
N GLU A 62 14.45 11.46 16.42
CA GLU A 62 14.85 11.98 17.73
C GLU A 62 14.56 11.00 18.87
N SER A 63 13.44 10.27 18.78
CA SER A 63 12.98 9.30 19.77
C SER A 63 12.54 7.99 19.09
N PRO A 64 13.48 7.06 18.84
CA PRO A 64 13.18 5.81 18.12
C PRO A 64 12.16 4.90 18.80
N GLU A 65 12.10 4.91 20.15
CA GLU A 65 11.12 4.17 20.96
C GLU A 65 9.72 4.84 20.98
N GLY A 66 9.57 5.92 20.22
CA GLY A 66 8.36 6.71 20.14
C GLY A 66 8.31 7.89 21.11
N PHE A 67 7.34 8.76 20.89
CA PHE A 67 7.20 10.03 21.59
C PHE A 67 5.73 10.43 21.72
N ASP A 68 5.44 11.36 22.63
CA ASP A 68 4.09 11.89 22.80
C ASP A 68 3.93 13.14 21.94
N LEU A 69 2.96 13.12 21.02
CA LEU A 69 2.66 14.20 20.10
C LEU A 69 1.53 15.08 20.67
N PRO A 70 1.79 16.36 21.01
CA PRO A 70 0.74 17.30 21.37
C PRO A 70 -0.08 17.62 20.11
N VAL A 71 -1.32 17.15 20.07
CA VAL A 71 -2.19 17.16 18.88
C VAL A 71 -2.53 18.59 18.47
N LEU A 72 -2.88 19.44 19.44
CA LEU A 72 -3.27 20.81 19.20
C LEU A 72 -2.12 21.68 18.68
N ASP A 73 -0.96 21.60 19.33
CA ASP A 73 0.22 22.37 18.95
C ASP A 73 0.80 21.87 17.63
N THR A 74 0.70 20.57 17.36
CA THR A 74 1.06 20.01 16.05
C THR A 74 0.15 20.55 14.96
N ALA A 75 -1.17 20.56 15.18
CA ALA A 75 -2.12 21.13 14.22
C ALA A 75 -1.85 22.61 13.95
N ARG A 76 -1.62 23.42 15.00
CA ARG A 76 -1.24 24.83 14.88
C ARG A 76 0.07 25.02 14.13
N GLY A 77 1.08 24.21 14.43
CA GLY A 77 2.37 24.24 13.76
C GLY A 77 2.30 23.85 12.28
N LEU A 78 1.25 23.13 11.87
CA LEU A 78 0.95 22.83 10.45
C LEU A 78 0.04 23.89 9.79
N GLY A 79 -0.27 24.99 10.48
CA GLY A 79 -1.15 26.05 9.98
C GLY A 79 -2.63 25.67 9.91
N LEU A 80 -3.05 24.65 10.65
CA LEU A 80 -4.44 24.17 10.64
C LEU A 80 -5.29 24.89 11.69
N GLY A 81 -6.52 25.22 11.30
CA GLY A 81 -7.48 25.86 12.19
C GLY A 81 -7.83 25.00 13.41
N VAL A 82 -7.99 25.67 14.55
CA VAL A 82 -8.20 25.07 15.88
C VAL A 82 -9.67 24.67 16.15
N ARG A 83 -10.55 24.80 15.16
CA ARG A 83 -11.96 24.38 15.30
C ARG A 83 -11.99 22.85 15.40
N GLY A 84 -11.95 22.38 16.64
CA GLY A 84 -11.93 20.97 17.00
C GLY A 84 -13.22 20.24 16.63
N GLY A 85 -13.18 18.92 16.77
CA GLY A 85 -14.27 18.01 16.43
C GLY A 85 -13.89 17.02 15.33
N ARG A 86 -14.73 16.02 15.12
CA ARG A 86 -14.50 14.86 14.23
C ARG A 86 -14.11 15.21 12.78
N ASN A 87 -14.44 16.43 12.33
CA ASN A 87 -14.14 16.94 10.98
C ASN A 87 -12.89 17.84 10.90
N ALA A 88 -12.15 18.00 12.00
CA ALA A 88 -10.95 18.83 12.04
C ALA A 88 -9.94 18.39 10.96
N PRO A 89 -9.32 19.35 10.22
CA PRO A 89 -8.36 19.02 9.16
C PRO A 89 -7.22 18.10 9.61
N PHE A 90 -6.75 18.25 10.86
CA PHE A 90 -5.69 17.42 11.43
C PHE A 90 -6.15 15.96 11.63
N LEU A 91 -7.33 15.75 12.21
CA LEU A 91 -7.90 14.42 12.38
C LEU A 91 -8.20 13.74 11.04
N ARG A 92 -8.63 14.51 10.03
CA ARG A 92 -8.78 14.00 8.66
C ARG A 92 -7.45 13.57 8.04
N ALA A 93 -6.35 14.27 8.33
CA ALA A 93 -5.02 13.86 7.90
C ALA A 93 -4.59 12.53 8.54
N ILE A 94 -4.83 12.34 9.85
CA ILE A 94 -4.57 11.06 10.54
C ILE A 94 -5.45 9.94 9.95
N ALA A 95 -6.75 10.18 9.80
CA ALA A 95 -7.67 9.19 9.20
C ALA A 95 -7.27 8.85 7.76
N ARG A 96 -6.72 9.81 7.02
CA ARG A 96 -6.22 9.61 5.66
C ARG A 96 -4.94 8.77 5.66
N SER A 97 -3.98 9.02 6.55
CA SER A 97 -2.79 8.15 6.66
C SER A 97 -3.16 6.71 7.01
N MET A 98 -4.22 6.52 7.80
CA MET A 98 -4.77 5.18 8.06
C MET A 98 -5.41 4.55 6.82
N THR A 99 -6.18 5.33 6.05
CA THR A 99 -6.83 4.86 4.81
C THR A 99 -5.79 4.34 3.80
N PHE A 100 -4.61 4.96 3.77
CA PHE A 100 -3.49 4.54 2.92
C PHE A 100 -2.57 3.50 3.57
N ASN A 101 -2.95 2.95 4.73
CA ASN A 101 -2.20 1.95 5.47
C ASN A 101 -0.77 2.39 5.82
N ILE A 102 -0.62 3.68 6.17
CA ILE A 102 0.64 4.29 6.62
C ILE A 102 0.70 4.29 8.15
N SER A 103 -0.45 4.44 8.79
CA SER A 103 -0.59 4.44 10.23
C SER A 103 -1.75 3.54 10.66
N ARG A 104 -1.70 3.05 11.89
CA ARG A 104 -2.80 2.34 12.53
C ARG A 104 -2.87 2.71 14.01
N PHE A 105 -4.08 2.64 14.56
CA PHE A 105 -4.22 2.73 16.01
C PHE A 105 -3.89 1.38 16.65
N ASP A 106 -3.14 1.44 17.74
CA ASP A 106 -2.98 0.37 18.71
C ASP A 106 -3.60 0.84 20.03
N GLY A 107 -4.82 0.38 20.32
CA GLY A 107 -5.63 0.94 21.40
C GLY A 107 -6.17 2.34 21.13
N GLU A 108 -6.49 3.09 22.20
CA GLU A 108 -7.23 4.37 22.10
C GLU A 108 -6.33 5.60 21.84
N ARG A 109 -5.05 5.51 22.22
CA ARG A 109 -4.17 6.69 22.29
C ARG A 109 -2.81 6.49 21.64
N THR A 110 -2.58 5.33 21.03
CA THR A 110 -1.31 5.03 20.37
C THR A 110 -1.52 4.91 18.88
N LEU A 111 -0.78 5.71 18.12
CA LEU A 111 -0.74 5.65 16.67
C LEU A 111 0.62 5.10 16.26
N GLU A 112 0.62 3.90 15.69
CA GLU A 112 1.80 3.33 15.08
C GLU A 112 1.93 3.82 13.64
N VAL A 113 3.13 4.25 13.24
CA VAL A 113 3.36 4.89 11.93
C VAL A 113 4.56 4.26 11.22
N ARG A 114 4.38 3.92 9.95
CA ARG A 114 5.44 3.41 9.07
C ARG A 114 6.40 4.54 8.69
N ARG A 115 7.71 4.27 8.66
CA ARG A 115 8.73 5.26 8.27
C ARG A 115 9.00 5.31 6.77
N HIS A 116 8.57 4.27 6.06
CA HIS A 116 8.71 4.14 4.62
C HIS A 116 7.37 3.88 3.95
N LEU A 117 7.24 4.33 2.70
CA LEU A 117 6.11 4.05 1.82
C LEU A 117 6.54 3.20 0.66
N ALA A 118 5.71 2.21 0.29
CA ALA A 118 5.94 1.46 -0.92
C ALA A 118 5.96 2.40 -2.15
N PRO A 119 6.71 2.03 -3.21
CA PRO A 119 6.55 2.67 -4.51
C PRO A 119 5.08 2.64 -4.95
N LEU A 120 4.64 3.67 -5.67
CA LEU A 120 3.26 3.72 -6.15
C LEU A 120 2.97 2.53 -7.07
N ASN A 121 1.82 1.90 -6.85
CA ASN A 121 1.29 0.89 -7.76
C ASN A 121 0.77 1.55 -9.04
N ARG A 122 0.64 0.75 -10.10
CA ARG A 122 0.18 1.20 -11.42
C ARG A 122 -1.13 1.98 -11.36
N THR A 123 -2.12 1.47 -10.61
CA THR A 123 -3.44 2.11 -10.47
C THR A 123 -3.38 3.50 -9.81
N LYS A 124 -2.46 3.73 -8.87
CA LYS A 124 -2.26 5.05 -8.26
C LYS A 124 -1.55 6.00 -9.22
N VAL A 125 -0.58 5.50 -9.99
CA VAL A 125 0.14 6.28 -11.01
C VAL A 125 -0.82 6.75 -12.11
N GLU A 126 -1.70 5.88 -12.60
CA GLU A 126 -2.69 6.20 -13.64
C GLU A 126 -3.66 7.34 -13.24
N ARG A 127 -3.77 7.65 -11.94
CA ARG A 127 -4.58 8.78 -11.42
C ARG A 127 -3.81 10.09 -11.32
N LEU A 128 -2.50 10.09 -11.51
CA LEU A 128 -1.67 11.29 -11.49
C LEU A 128 -1.84 12.07 -12.81
N PRO A 129 -1.54 13.37 -12.84
CA PRO A 129 -1.40 14.12 -14.08
C PRO A 129 -0.37 13.48 -15.03
N PRO A 130 -0.56 13.54 -16.36
CA PRO A 130 0.31 12.86 -17.34
C PRO A 130 1.81 13.13 -17.14
N GLN A 131 2.17 14.40 -16.88
CA GLN A 131 3.55 14.78 -16.59
C GLN A 131 4.16 14.00 -15.40
N LEU A 132 3.40 13.81 -14.32
CA LEU A 132 3.88 13.04 -13.17
C LEU A 132 3.95 11.53 -13.45
N GLN A 133 3.16 11.01 -14.40
CA GLN A 133 3.26 9.61 -14.83
C GLN A 133 4.57 9.38 -15.61
N ASP A 134 4.92 10.31 -16.51
CA ASP A 134 6.15 10.25 -17.29
C ASP A 134 7.39 10.42 -16.41
N GLU A 135 7.35 11.38 -15.47
CA GLU A 135 8.40 11.58 -14.48
C GLU A 135 8.57 10.35 -13.58
N HIS A 136 7.47 9.74 -13.12
CA HIS A 136 7.53 8.50 -12.31
C HIS A 136 8.16 7.35 -13.09
N THR A 137 7.79 7.19 -14.37
CA THR A 137 8.37 6.17 -15.25
C THR A 137 9.87 6.39 -15.44
N THR A 138 10.29 7.64 -15.63
CA THR A 138 11.71 8.02 -15.75
C THR A 138 12.45 7.73 -14.45
N TRP A 139 11.90 8.13 -13.30
CA TRP A 139 12.45 7.85 -11.98
C TRP A 139 12.64 6.34 -11.75
N GLN A 140 11.64 5.52 -12.08
CA GLN A 140 11.77 4.06 -11.93
C GLN A 140 12.87 3.48 -12.81
N ARG A 141 13.01 3.95 -14.06
CA ARG A 141 14.08 3.52 -14.96
C ARG A 141 15.46 3.93 -14.43
N GLU A 142 15.60 5.13 -13.88
CA GLU A 142 16.85 5.61 -13.29
C GLU A 142 17.23 4.84 -12.02
N SER A 143 16.26 4.61 -11.12
CA SER A 143 16.47 3.78 -9.94
C SER A 143 16.88 2.35 -10.30
N ALA A 144 16.31 1.79 -11.37
CA ALA A 144 16.69 0.45 -11.85
C ALA A 144 18.11 0.41 -12.45
N ARG A 145 18.62 1.54 -12.97
CA ARG A 145 20.00 1.66 -13.49
C ARG A 145 21.04 1.76 -12.40
N HIS A 146 20.67 2.33 -11.25
CA HIS A 146 21.57 2.49 -10.10
C HIS A 146 20.96 1.87 -8.84
N PRO A 147 20.86 0.53 -8.76
CA PRO A 147 20.28 -0.11 -7.59
C PRO A 147 21.19 0.07 -6.38
N THR A 148 20.60 0.22 -5.21
CA THR A 148 21.37 0.31 -3.96
C THR A 148 22.10 -1.00 -3.68
N VAL A 149 23.20 -0.94 -2.91
CA VAL A 149 23.96 -2.14 -2.49
C VAL A 149 23.05 -3.18 -1.81
N GLU A 150 22.10 -2.72 -1.00
CA GLU A 150 21.15 -3.60 -0.31
C GLU A 150 20.14 -4.25 -1.28
N GLN A 151 19.66 -3.49 -2.28
CA GLN A 151 18.82 -4.04 -3.36
C GLN A 151 19.58 -5.09 -4.18
N HIS A 152 20.86 -4.85 -4.50
CA HIS A 152 21.73 -5.84 -5.15
C HIS A 152 21.88 -7.11 -4.30
N ARG A 153 22.16 -6.97 -2.99
CA ARG A 153 22.28 -8.11 -2.06
C ARG A 153 20.99 -8.94 -1.99
N ARG A 154 19.82 -8.30 -1.95
CA ARG A 154 18.51 -9.01 -1.91
C ARG A 154 18.18 -9.71 -3.20
N ARG A 155 18.51 -9.11 -4.35
CA ARG A 155 18.36 -9.77 -5.65
C ARG A 155 19.24 -11.01 -5.71
N ALA A 156 20.50 -10.92 -5.28
CA ALA A 156 21.41 -12.06 -5.20
C ALA A 156 20.85 -13.17 -4.29
N ARG A 157 20.38 -12.83 -3.08
CA ARG A 157 19.75 -13.77 -2.14
C ARG A 157 18.52 -14.48 -2.71
N ARG A 158 17.65 -13.75 -3.42
CA ARG A 158 16.47 -14.34 -4.08
C ARG A 158 16.86 -15.33 -5.17
N LEU A 159 17.83 -14.95 -6.02
CA LEU A 159 18.33 -15.83 -7.08
C LEU A 159 19.00 -17.08 -6.50
N ALA A 160 19.82 -16.93 -5.47
CA ALA A 160 20.46 -18.04 -4.76
C ALA A 160 19.41 -18.99 -4.15
N LEU A 161 18.38 -18.45 -3.49
CA LEU A 161 17.29 -19.24 -2.92
C LEU A 161 16.53 -20.00 -4.00
N SER A 162 16.17 -19.35 -5.11
CA SER A 162 15.49 -20.02 -6.21
C SER A 162 16.35 -21.16 -6.78
N LEU A 163 17.63 -20.94 -7.05
CA LEU A 163 18.51 -22.02 -7.54
C LEU A 163 18.66 -23.16 -6.52
N ALA A 164 18.77 -22.83 -5.24
CA ALA A 164 18.85 -23.83 -4.18
C ALA A 164 17.53 -24.61 -4.01
N GLU A 165 16.36 -23.99 -4.22
CA GLU A 165 15.05 -24.66 -4.23
C GLU A 165 14.87 -25.58 -5.44
N LEU A 166 15.52 -25.25 -6.57
CA LEU A 166 15.62 -26.14 -7.73
C LEU A 166 16.57 -27.33 -7.52
N GLY A 167 17.27 -27.40 -6.38
CA GLY A 167 18.16 -28.50 -6.03
C GLY A 167 19.57 -28.39 -6.63
N GLU A 168 19.96 -27.20 -7.10
CA GLU A 168 21.32 -26.95 -7.60
C GLU A 168 22.39 -27.12 -6.49
N ALA A 169 23.57 -27.59 -6.89
CA ALA A 169 24.74 -27.68 -6.01
C ALA A 169 25.34 -26.30 -5.70
N ASP A 170 26.00 -26.17 -4.56
CA ASP A 170 26.54 -24.89 -4.06
C ASP A 170 27.49 -24.23 -5.06
N GLU A 171 28.39 -25.00 -5.65
CA GLU A 171 29.36 -24.50 -6.63
C GLU A 171 28.68 -24.08 -7.94
N SER A 172 27.58 -24.74 -8.33
CA SER A 172 26.76 -24.39 -9.50
C SER A 172 26.07 -23.04 -9.26
N ILE A 173 25.51 -22.85 -8.07
CA ILE A 173 24.82 -21.61 -7.67
C ILE A 173 25.78 -20.43 -7.69
N GLU A 174 26.94 -20.52 -7.02
CA GLU A 174 27.93 -19.43 -7.00
C GLU A 174 28.44 -19.09 -8.40
N HIS A 175 28.79 -20.09 -9.21
CA HIS A 175 29.22 -19.86 -10.60
C HIS A 175 28.14 -19.19 -11.45
N GLN A 176 26.87 -19.57 -11.26
CA GLN A 176 25.76 -18.99 -11.99
C GLN A 176 25.54 -17.52 -11.57
N LEU A 177 25.62 -17.21 -10.28
CA LEU A 177 25.52 -15.84 -9.77
C LEU A 177 26.67 -14.96 -10.31
N HIS A 178 27.91 -15.47 -10.34
CA HIS A 178 29.04 -14.77 -10.97
C HIS A 178 28.81 -14.51 -12.45
N ARG A 179 28.29 -15.51 -13.19
CA ARG A 179 28.00 -15.39 -14.62
C ARG A 179 26.95 -14.32 -14.90
N TRP A 180 26.00 -14.11 -13.98
CA TRP A 180 25.03 -13.01 -14.03
C TRP A 180 25.58 -11.66 -13.57
N GLY A 181 26.88 -11.55 -13.32
CA GLY A 181 27.57 -10.31 -13.00
C GLY A 181 27.53 -9.91 -11.52
N LEU A 182 27.18 -10.82 -10.61
CA LEU A 182 27.24 -10.55 -9.17
C LEU A 182 28.69 -10.70 -8.67
N HIS A 183 29.13 -9.73 -7.86
CA HIS A 183 30.47 -9.76 -7.25
C HIS A 183 30.65 -11.01 -6.36
N PRO A 184 31.84 -11.64 -6.34
CA PRO A 184 32.00 -12.92 -5.64
C PRO A 184 31.64 -12.94 -4.16
N ALA A 185 32.00 -11.89 -3.43
CA ALA A 185 31.59 -11.74 -2.03
C ALA A 185 30.06 -11.75 -1.86
N LEU A 186 29.31 -11.10 -2.76
CA LEU A 186 27.83 -11.06 -2.69
C LEU A 186 27.19 -12.39 -3.12
N ALA A 187 27.80 -13.10 -4.06
CA ALA A 187 27.34 -14.43 -4.48
C ALA A 187 27.49 -15.44 -3.33
N HIS A 188 28.65 -15.44 -2.68
CA HIS A 188 28.94 -16.28 -1.52
C HIS A 188 28.00 -15.96 -0.33
N ASP A 189 27.85 -14.67 0.01
CA ASP A 189 26.93 -14.22 1.07
C ASP A 189 25.48 -14.62 0.78
N ALA A 190 25.06 -14.58 -0.49
CA ALA A 190 23.72 -14.94 -0.92
C ALA A 190 23.47 -16.45 -0.85
N LEU A 191 24.43 -17.28 -1.28
CA LEU A 191 24.36 -18.74 -1.16
C LEU A 191 24.26 -19.16 0.31
N ARG A 192 25.17 -18.65 1.15
CA ARG A 192 25.17 -18.95 2.59
C ARG A 192 23.82 -18.66 3.23
N TRP A 193 23.28 -17.47 2.94
CA TRP A 193 21.95 -17.08 3.41
C TRP A 193 20.83 -18.00 2.92
N ALA A 194 20.88 -18.46 1.67
CA ALA A 194 19.87 -19.36 1.10
C ALA A 194 19.92 -20.75 1.76
N ARG A 195 21.11 -21.29 2.02
CA ARG A 195 21.29 -22.56 2.74
C ARG A 195 20.85 -22.45 4.19
N ASP A 196 21.23 -21.38 4.90
CA ASP A 196 20.76 -21.12 6.26
C ASP A 196 19.22 -21.10 6.32
N ARG A 197 18.53 -20.62 5.28
CA ARG A 197 17.06 -20.65 5.21
C ARG A 197 16.46 -22.02 4.92
N GLN A 198 17.12 -22.86 4.13
CA GLN A 198 16.69 -24.26 3.94
C GLN A 198 16.94 -25.12 5.18
N THR A 199 18.02 -24.81 5.91
CA THR A 199 18.38 -25.47 7.17
C THR A 199 17.54 -24.95 8.34
N THR A 200 17.07 -23.70 8.30
CA THR A 200 16.11 -23.16 9.28
C THR A 200 14.80 -23.92 9.14
N PRO A 201 14.43 -24.74 10.12
CA PRO A 201 13.43 -25.75 9.89
C PRO A 201 12.02 -25.13 9.88
N ALA A 202 11.39 -25.14 8.71
CA ALA A 202 9.96 -25.48 8.62
C ALA A 202 9.66 -26.81 9.37
N ALA A 203 10.69 -27.62 9.68
CA ALA A 203 10.62 -28.80 10.54
C ALA A 203 10.37 -28.52 12.04
N LEU A 204 10.53 -27.29 12.58
CA LEU A 204 10.08 -26.97 13.94
C LEU A 204 8.56 -26.73 14.02
N VAL A 205 7.93 -26.35 12.91
CA VAL A 205 6.46 -26.20 12.81
C VAL A 205 5.78 -27.52 12.40
N ALA A 206 6.49 -28.38 11.66
CA ALA A 206 5.98 -29.71 11.28
C ALA A 206 6.03 -30.75 12.41
N ALA A 207 6.83 -30.53 13.46
CA ALA A 207 6.94 -31.44 14.60
C ALA A 207 5.80 -31.28 15.64
N ASP A 208 5.05 -30.17 15.61
CA ASP A 208 4.02 -29.85 16.62
C ASP A 208 2.59 -29.78 16.05
N LEU A 209 2.41 -30.11 14.76
CA LEU A 209 1.07 -30.32 14.19
C LEU A 209 0.68 -31.80 14.32
N PRO A 210 -0.45 -32.15 14.96
CA PRO A 210 -0.96 -33.51 14.92
C PRO A 210 -1.18 -33.90 13.44
N ARG A 211 -0.50 -34.97 13.01
CA ARG A 211 -0.62 -35.50 11.64
C ARG A 211 -2.10 -35.62 11.25
N PRO A 212 -2.55 -35.08 10.10
CA PRO A 212 -3.92 -35.27 9.67
C PRO A 212 -4.17 -36.75 9.46
N SER A 213 -5.13 -37.29 10.21
CA SER A 213 -5.62 -38.66 10.06
C SER A 213 -5.99 -38.89 8.60
N ALA A 214 -5.51 -40.00 8.02
CA ALA A 214 -5.73 -40.34 6.62
C ALA A 214 -7.22 -40.22 6.28
N VAL A 215 -7.56 -39.26 5.41
CA VAL A 215 -8.90 -39.13 4.86
C VAL A 215 -9.17 -40.42 4.10
N ARG A 216 -10.10 -41.21 4.64
CA ARG A 216 -10.57 -42.44 4.01
C ARG A 216 -11.23 -42.06 2.67
N PRO A 217 -10.91 -42.72 1.54
CA PRO A 217 -11.52 -42.41 0.26
C PRO A 217 -13.04 -42.61 0.32
N ILE A 218 -13.78 -41.61 -0.17
CA ILE A 218 -15.23 -41.65 -0.31
C ILE A 218 -15.58 -42.75 -1.33
N PRO A 219 -16.43 -43.74 -1.00
CA PRO A 219 -16.81 -44.77 -1.96
C PRO A 219 -17.63 -44.16 -3.12
N PRO A 220 -17.48 -44.68 -4.35
CA PRO A 220 -18.19 -44.17 -5.51
C PRO A 220 -19.72 -44.34 -5.35
N PRO A 221 -20.52 -43.41 -5.90
CA PRO A 221 -21.97 -43.49 -5.81
C PRO A 221 -22.53 -44.70 -6.59
N PRO A 222 -23.65 -45.30 -6.14
CA PRO A 222 -24.26 -46.44 -6.84
C PRO A 222 -24.83 -46.03 -8.21
N PRO A 223 -24.93 -46.98 -9.16
CA PRO A 223 -25.45 -46.70 -10.49
C PRO A 223 -26.93 -46.32 -10.46
N VAL A 224 -27.26 -45.25 -11.18
CA VAL A 224 -28.62 -44.73 -11.34
C VAL A 224 -29.39 -45.61 -12.33
N ALA A 225 -30.49 -46.23 -11.87
CA ALA A 225 -31.41 -46.97 -12.74
C ALA A 225 -32.19 -46.01 -13.65
N PRO A 226 -32.54 -46.41 -14.89
CA PRO A 226 -33.24 -45.54 -15.81
C PRO A 226 -34.76 -45.58 -15.56
N GLY A 227 -35.38 -44.41 -15.55
CA GLY A 227 -36.81 -44.26 -15.86
C GLY A 227 -37.66 -43.56 -14.81
N ALA A 228 -37.91 -42.28 -15.02
CA ALA A 228 -39.26 -41.72 -14.99
C ALA A 228 -39.23 -40.28 -15.53
N ALA A 229 -39.91 -40.09 -16.64
CA ALA A 229 -40.11 -38.82 -17.29
C ALA A 229 -41.02 -37.87 -16.46
N ALA A 230 -40.94 -36.60 -16.84
CA ALA A 230 -41.95 -35.55 -16.68
C ALA A 230 -42.03 -34.82 -15.33
N ARG A 231 -41.51 -33.58 -15.31
CA ARG A 231 -42.30 -32.36 -15.62
C ARG A 231 -41.40 -31.13 -15.46
N SER A 232 -41.00 -30.55 -16.59
CA SER A 232 -40.38 -29.24 -16.65
C SER A 232 -41.44 -28.15 -16.41
N GLY A 233 -41.37 -27.51 -15.27
CA GLY A 233 -42.15 -26.33 -14.93
C GLY A 233 -41.44 -25.53 -13.84
N ARG A 234 -40.36 -24.83 -14.20
CA ARG A 234 -39.77 -23.79 -13.36
C ARG A 234 -39.98 -22.44 -14.03
N PRO A 235 -40.56 -21.44 -13.34
CA PRO A 235 -40.67 -20.09 -13.86
C PRO A 235 -39.29 -19.42 -13.90
N SER A 236 -39.05 -18.68 -14.98
CA SER A 236 -37.88 -17.83 -15.18
C SER A 236 -37.73 -16.78 -14.08
N PRO A 237 -36.52 -16.44 -13.63
CA PRO A 237 -36.31 -15.30 -12.74
C PRO A 237 -36.51 -14.01 -13.52
N SER A 238 -37.55 -13.24 -13.19
CA SER A 238 -37.75 -11.88 -13.68
C SER A 238 -36.70 -10.96 -13.05
N TRP A 239 -35.85 -10.37 -13.89
CA TRP A 239 -35.02 -9.24 -13.48
C TRP A 239 -35.86 -7.96 -13.49
N PRO A 240 -35.72 -7.05 -12.52
CA PRO A 240 -36.35 -5.74 -12.60
C PRO A 240 -35.74 -4.93 -13.76
N PRO A 241 -36.54 -4.13 -14.48
CA PRO A 241 -36.02 -3.30 -15.56
C PRO A 241 -35.08 -2.22 -15.04
N ALA A 242 -34.03 -1.95 -15.81
CA ALA A 242 -33.07 -0.88 -15.57
C ALA A 242 -33.77 0.48 -15.42
N SER A 243 -33.38 1.25 -14.40
CA SER A 243 -33.83 2.63 -14.23
C SER A 243 -33.42 3.49 -15.43
N PRO A 244 -34.28 4.39 -15.92
CA PRO A 244 -33.96 5.27 -17.03
C PRO A 244 -32.87 6.29 -16.63
N PRO A 245 -32.02 6.73 -17.59
CA PRO A 245 -31.02 7.76 -17.34
C PRO A 245 -31.67 9.10 -16.99
N PRO A 246 -30.99 9.96 -16.22
CA PRO A 246 -31.50 11.30 -15.91
C PRO A 246 -31.65 12.14 -17.19
N PRO A 247 -32.65 13.04 -17.25
CA PRO A 247 -32.91 13.84 -18.44
C PRO A 247 -31.75 14.82 -18.71
N ASN A 248 -31.38 14.86 -19.99
CA ASN A 248 -30.43 15.77 -20.59
C ASN A 248 -30.83 17.23 -20.28
N ARG A 249 -29.99 17.98 -19.55
CA ARG A 249 -30.19 19.43 -19.41
C ARG A 249 -29.89 20.09 -20.74
N SER A 250 -30.93 20.28 -21.54
CA SER A 250 -30.90 21.18 -22.69
C SER A 250 -30.43 22.56 -22.27
N ILE A 251 -29.33 22.98 -22.88
CA ILE A 251 -28.89 24.36 -22.99
C ILE A 251 -30.03 25.14 -23.66
N ALA A 252 -30.62 26.08 -22.93
CA ALA A 252 -31.51 27.07 -23.51
C ALA A 252 -30.67 28.14 -24.23
N PRO A 253 -31.12 28.65 -25.39
CA PRO A 253 -30.43 29.72 -26.10
C PRO A 253 -30.64 31.06 -25.39
N ALA A 254 -29.56 31.78 -25.12
CA ALA A 254 -29.61 33.18 -24.74
C ALA A 254 -30.18 34.00 -25.91
N ARG A 255 -31.43 34.48 -25.75
CA ARG A 255 -31.97 35.54 -26.61
C ARG A 255 -31.26 36.85 -26.24
N GLY A 256 -30.74 37.51 -27.27
CA GLY A 256 -30.00 38.74 -27.16
C GLY A 256 -30.81 39.91 -26.61
N THR A 257 -30.09 40.80 -25.95
CA THR A 257 -30.44 42.22 -25.85
C THR A 257 -29.34 43.01 -26.53
N SER A 258 -29.81 43.83 -27.46
CA SER A 258 -29.14 44.80 -28.32
C SER A 258 -28.29 45.81 -27.56
N LEU A 259 -27.17 46.19 -28.19
CA LEU A 259 -26.39 47.42 -27.97
C LEU A 259 -27.25 48.69 -28.15
N PRO A 260 -26.82 49.86 -27.62
CA PRO A 260 -26.11 50.80 -28.49
C PRO A 260 -24.90 51.52 -27.84
N PRO A 261 -24.11 52.25 -28.65
CA PRO A 261 -22.74 52.67 -28.33
C PRO A 261 -22.64 54.15 -27.94
N THR A 262 -21.56 54.52 -27.24
CA THR A 262 -20.94 55.87 -27.15
C THR A 262 -19.89 55.79 -26.04
N GLY A 263 -18.65 56.22 -26.17
CA GLY A 263 -17.90 56.91 -27.21
C GLY A 263 -16.46 57.07 -26.69
N ASP A 264 -15.49 57.11 -27.61
CA ASP A 264 -14.15 57.63 -27.36
C ASP A 264 -14.22 59.08 -26.86
N ALA A 265 -13.38 59.43 -25.88
CA ALA A 265 -12.56 60.63 -25.92
C ALA A 265 -11.58 60.72 -24.75
N ALA A 266 -10.32 60.99 -25.13
CA ALA A 266 -9.18 61.52 -24.38
C ALA A 266 -8.31 60.53 -23.58
#